data_AF-A0A1E3PUS9-F1
#
_entry.id   AF-A0A1E3PUS9-F1
#
_cell.length_a   1.000
_cell.length_b   1.000
_cell.length_c   1.000
_cell.angle_alpha   90.00
_cell.angle_beta   90.00
_cell.angle_gamma   90.00
#
_symmetry.space_group_name_H-M   'P 1'
#
loop_
_entity.id
_entity.type
_entity.pdbx_description
1 polymer ?
#
loop_
_entity_poly.entity_id
_entity_poly.type
_entity_poly.pdbx_seq_one_letter_code
_entity_poly.pdbx_strand_id
1 'polypeptide(L)'
;MRIESHWRILKKDYSSRFVRPRLDVLCYIVITGLVRSRIHLQRQVQLGREKPSSYKDFVQLWRKCAEAVDNSAILKRAEIYHTDKDRWVCSCSSFVLSHVWHIIGTQYR
;
A
#
# COMPACT_ATOMS: atom_id res chain seq x y z
N MET A 1 -8.68 0.83 0.50
CA MET A 1 -9.82 1.05 1.41
C MET A 1 -9.93 2.56 1.63
N ARG A 2 -10.88 3.25 0.98
CA ARG A 2 -11.00 4.71 1.12
C ARG A 2 -11.79 4.97 2.41
N ILE A 3 -11.12 5.41 3.47
CA ILE A 3 -11.76 5.82 4.73
C ILE A 3 -12.94 6.77 4.45
N GLU A 4 -12.79 7.62 3.43
CA GLU A 4 -13.80 8.54 2.94
C GLU A 4 -15.08 7.88 2.42
N SER A 5 -14.99 6.71 1.75
CA SER A 5 -16.19 5.98 1.31
C SER A 5 -16.94 5.36 2.49
N HIS A 6 -16.22 4.86 3.50
CA HIS A 6 -16.84 4.38 4.74
C HIS A 6 -17.52 5.53 5.49
N TRP A 7 -16.86 6.70 5.54
CA TRP A 7 -17.42 7.91 6.13
C TRP A 7 -18.70 8.39 5.41
N ARG A 8 -18.76 8.25 4.08
CA ARG A 8 -19.95 8.60 3.29
C ARG A 8 -21.14 7.70 3.58
N ILE A 9 -20.90 6.38 3.70
CA ILE A 9 -21.93 5.40 4.11
C ILE A 9 -22.41 5.69 5.53
N LEU A 10 -21.48 5.92 6.45
CA LEU A 10 -21.80 6.29 7.83
C LEU A 10 -22.66 7.55 7.89
N LYS A 11 -22.32 8.61 7.15
CA LYS A 11 -23.18 9.79 7.08
C LYS A 11 -24.55 9.48 6.49
N LYS A 12 -24.61 8.78 5.36
CA LYS A 12 -25.88 8.51 4.68
C LYS A 12 -26.84 7.71 5.56
N ASP A 13 -26.34 6.63 6.17
CA ASP A 13 -27.19 5.64 6.82
C ASP A 13 -27.38 5.93 8.31
N TYR A 14 -26.47 6.71 8.92
CA TYR A 14 -26.44 6.92 10.37
C TYR A 14 -26.45 8.40 10.79
N SER A 15 -26.24 9.38 9.90
CA SER A 15 -26.19 10.81 10.29
C SER A 15 -27.52 11.35 10.82
N SER A 16 -28.66 10.80 10.40
CA SER A 16 -29.98 11.24 10.88
C SER A 16 -30.28 10.76 12.29
N ARG A 17 -29.67 9.63 12.71
CA ARG A 17 -29.88 9.02 14.02
C ARG A 17 -28.86 9.46 15.06
N PHE A 18 -27.71 9.97 14.62
CA PHE A 18 -26.64 10.40 15.51
C PHE A 18 -26.27 11.86 15.25
N VAL A 19 -26.76 12.74 16.12
CA VAL A 19 -26.25 14.12 16.20
C VAL A 19 -24.95 14.07 16.98
N ARG A 20 -23.80 14.18 16.28
CA ARG A 20 -22.44 14.06 16.84
C ARG A 20 -22.19 12.75 17.61
N PRO A 21 -22.20 11.59 16.94
CA PRO A 21 -21.82 10.34 17.59
C PRO A 21 -20.39 10.44 18.12
N ARG A 22 -20.19 9.92 19.34
CA ARG A 22 -18.86 9.71 19.88
C ARG A 22 -18.08 8.73 19.00
N LEU A 23 -16.75 8.87 18.99
CA LEU A 23 -15.86 8.11 18.12
C LEU A 23 -15.94 6.59 18.35
N ASP A 24 -16.10 6.19 19.61
CA ASP A 24 -16.30 4.80 20.06
C ASP A 24 -17.54 4.14 19.43
N VAL A 25 -18.68 4.83 19.43
CA VAL A 25 -19.93 4.35 18.81
C VAL A 25 -19.77 4.20 17.30
N LEU A 26 -19.08 5.15 16.67
CA LEU A 26 -18.72 5.10 15.26
C LEU A 26 -17.84 3.88 14.94
N CYS A 27 -16.80 3.65 15.74
CA CYS A 27 -15.94 2.47 15.61
C CYS A 27 -16.73 1.17 15.78
N TYR A 28 -17.63 1.11 16.77
CA TYR A 28 -18.50 -0.05 16.97
C TYR A 28 -19.36 -0.35 15.74
N ILE A 29 -20.02 0.67 15.16
CA ILE A 29 -20.85 0.51 13.95
C ILE A 29 -20.00 0.07 12.75
N VAL A 30 -18.80 0.62 12.59
CA VAL A 30 -17.88 0.21 11.50
C VAL A 30 -17.50 -1.25 11.63
N ILE A 31 -17.08 -1.69 12.82
CA ILE A 31 -16.62 -3.06 13.05
C ILE A 31 -17.79 -4.05 12.91
N THR A 32 -18.91 -3.78 13.58
CA THR A 32 -20.02 -4.73 13.67
C THR A 32 -20.92 -4.74 12.44
N GLY A 33 -21.14 -3.60 11.79
CA GLY A 33 -21.98 -3.50 10.60
C GLY A 33 -21.18 -3.54 9.31
N LEU A 34 -20.24 -2.61 9.16
CA LEU A 34 -19.63 -2.32 7.86
C LEU A 34 -18.54 -3.33 7.47
N VAL A 35 -17.68 -3.71 8.41
CA VAL A 35 -16.67 -4.76 8.19
C VAL A 35 -17.35 -6.12 8.06
N ARG A 36 -18.28 -6.45 8.96
CA ARG A 36 -18.97 -7.75 8.96
C ARG A 36 -19.70 -8.03 7.64
N SER A 37 -20.37 -7.03 7.07
CA SER A 37 -21.05 -7.17 5.76
C SER A 37 -20.09 -7.39 4.58
N ARG A 38 -18.80 -7.05 4.73
CA ARG A 38 -17.77 -7.14 3.68
C ARG A 38 -16.85 -8.37 3.83
N ILE A 39 -16.97 -9.14 4.91
CA ILE A 39 -16.14 -10.34 5.16
C ILE A 39 -16.21 -11.33 3.98
N HIS A 40 -17.39 -11.53 3.39
CA HIS A 40 -17.53 -12.46 2.26
C HIS A 40 -16.71 -12.00 1.04
N LEU A 41 -16.81 -10.72 0.67
CA LEU A 41 -16.00 -10.11 -0.38
C LEU A 41 -14.50 -10.24 -0.10
N GLN A 42 -14.08 -9.98 1.14
CA GLN A 42 -12.67 -10.13 1.54
C GLN A 42 -12.19 -11.58 1.35
N ARG A 43 -13.03 -12.57 1.70
CA ARG A 43 -12.71 -13.98 1.50
C ARG A 43 -12.59 -14.33 0.01
N GLN A 44 -13.47 -13.82 -0.85
CA GLN A 44 -13.37 -14.04 -2.30
C GLN A 44 -12.05 -13.49 -2.86
N VAL A 45 -11.62 -12.33 -2.36
CA VAL A 45 -10.32 -11.74 -2.71
C VAL A 45 -9.14 -12.60 -2.23
N GLN A 46 -9.18 -13.09 -0.99
CA GLN A 46 -8.13 -13.99 -0.47
C GLN A 46 -8.03 -15.31 -1.24
N LEU A 47 -9.16 -15.83 -1.71
CA LEU A 47 -9.23 -17.03 -2.54
C LEU A 47 -8.85 -16.76 -4.01
N GLY A 48 -8.50 -15.52 -4.37
CA GLY A 48 -8.17 -15.13 -5.74
C GLY A 48 -9.35 -15.12 -6.72
N ARG A 49 -10.58 -15.31 -6.24
CA ARG A 49 -11.81 -15.34 -7.05
C ARG A 49 -12.26 -13.95 -7.47
N GLU A 50 -11.91 -12.94 -6.68
CA GLU A 50 -12.23 -11.54 -6.96
C GLU A 50 -10.99 -10.68 -6.78
N LYS A 51 -10.89 -9.59 -7.55
CA LYS A 51 -9.77 -8.65 -7.41
C LYS A 51 -10.11 -7.59 -6.35
N PRO A 52 -9.12 -7.12 -5.56
CA PRO A 52 -9.34 -6.01 -4.66
C PRO A 52 -9.91 -4.79 -5.39
N SER A 53 -10.76 -4.02 -4.72
CA SER A 53 -11.35 -2.82 -5.33
C SER A 53 -10.31 -1.80 -5.80
N SER A 54 -9.13 -1.75 -5.17
CA SER A 54 -8.01 -0.89 -5.56
C SER A 54 -7.19 -1.43 -6.74
N TYR A 55 -7.47 -2.64 -7.23
CA TYR A 55 -6.65 -3.27 -8.26
C TYR A 55 -6.68 -2.49 -9.58
N LYS A 56 -7.85 -1.98 -9.99
CA LYS A 56 -7.97 -1.17 -11.22
C LYS A 56 -7.16 0.12 -11.13
N ASP A 57 -7.32 0.85 -10.02
CA ASP A 57 -6.57 2.08 -9.74
C ASP A 57 -5.06 1.80 -9.76
N PHE A 58 -4.63 0.70 -9.12
CA PHE A 58 -3.23 0.27 -9.10
C PHE A 58 -2.71 -0.02 -10.52
N VAL A 59 -3.42 -0.82 -11.31
CA VAL A 59 -2.97 -1.16 -12.68
C VAL A 59 -2.91 0.08 -13.57
N GLN A 60 -3.86 1.01 -13.43
CA GLN A 60 -3.81 2.28 -14.17
C GLN A 60 -2.59 3.11 -13.78
N LEU A 61 -2.33 3.27 -12.48
CA LEU A 61 -1.15 3.99 -12.00
C LEU A 61 0.14 3.31 -12.48
N TRP A 62 0.21 1.99 -12.35
CA TRP A 62 1.34 1.19 -12.80
C TRP A 62 1.63 1.40 -14.29
N ARG A 63 0.61 1.34 -15.15
CA ARG A 63 0.77 1.57 -16.59
C ARG A 63 1.29 2.96 -16.90
N LYS A 64 0.71 4.00 -16.28
CA LYS A 64 1.18 5.38 -16.43
C LYS A 64 2.66 5.52 -16.04
N CYS A 65 3.05 4.92 -14.92
CA CYS A 65 4.45 4.93 -14.49
C CYS A 65 5.34 4.14 -15.45
N ALA A 66 4.90 2.98 -15.94
CA ALA A 66 5.67 2.17 -16.88
C ALA A 66 5.87 2.87 -18.23
N GLU A 67 4.84 3.55 -18.75
CA GLU A 67 4.91 4.32 -19.98
C GLU A 67 5.79 5.58 -19.84
N ALA A 68 5.83 6.17 -18.64
CA ALA A 68 6.69 7.31 -18.34
C ALA A 68 8.18 6.94 -18.17
N VAL A 69 8.52 5.65 -18.06
CA VAL A 69 9.90 5.18 -17.98
C VAL A 69 10.41 4.96 -19.40
N ASP A 70 11.24 5.89 -19.89
CA ASP A 70 11.99 5.70 -21.13
C ASP A 70 13.33 4.97 -20.88
N ASN A 71 13.97 4.52 -21.95
CA ASN A 71 15.29 3.87 -21.86
C ASN A 71 16.37 4.79 -21.26
N SER A 72 16.23 6.11 -21.41
CA SER A 72 17.18 7.08 -20.83
C SER A 72 17.06 7.17 -19.30
N ALA A 73 15.86 7.07 -18.75
CA ALA A 73 15.57 7.01 -17.33
C ALA A 73 16.03 5.69 -16.71
N ILE A 74 15.95 4.58 -17.45
CA ILE A 74 16.52 3.29 -17.02
C ILE A 74 18.04 3.37 -16.95
N LEU A 75 18.70 3.93 -17.97
CA LEU A 75 20.16 4.10 -17.98
C LEU A 75 20.64 4.99 -16.84
N LYS A 76 20.03 6.17 -16.65
CA LYS A 76 20.31 7.05 -15.51
C LYS A 76 20.06 6.38 -14.16
N ARG A 77 19.01 5.55 -14.06
CA ARG A 77 18.76 4.80 -12.83
C ARG A 77 19.81 3.73 -12.60
N ALA A 78 20.29 3.05 -13.62
CA ALA A 78 21.36 2.04 -13.50
C ALA A 78 22.69 2.66 -13.07
N GLU A 79 22.97 3.91 -13.45
CA GLU A 79 24.13 4.69 -12.98
C GLU A 79 24.01 5.07 -11.48
N ILE A 80 22.80 5.20 -10.95
CA ILE A 80 22.56 5.66 -9.57
C ILE A 80 22.30 4.48 -8.62
N TYR A 81 21.58 3.46 -9.09
CA TYR A 81 21.14 2.28 -8.34
C TYR A 81 21.89 1.03 -8.82
N HIS A 82 23.14 0.91 -8.41
CA HIS A 82 23.93 -0.31 -8.54
C HIS A 82 23.50 -1.34 -7.49
N THR A 83 23.25 -2.56 -7.94
CA THR A 83 22.97 -3.70 -7.05
C THR A 83 23.88 -4.85 -7.45
N ASP A 84 24.61 -5.40 -6.48
CA ASP A 84 25.39 -6.62 -6.65
C ASP A 84 24.74 -7.71 -5.79
N LYS A 85 24.15 -8.70 -6.47
CA LYS A 85 23.40 -9.78 -5.82
C LYS A 85 24.33 -10.77 -5.12
N ASP A 86 25.51 -11.02 -5.69
CA ASP A 86 26.46 -12.00 -5.17
C ASP A 86 27.08 -11.50 -3.86
N ARG A 87 27.28 -10.18 -3.76
CA ARG A 87 27.74 -9.50 -2.54
C ARG A 87 26.60 -8.99 -1.65
N TRP A 88 25.35 -9.15 -2.07
CA TRP A 88 24.16 -8.68 -1.36
C TRP A 88 24.18 -7.17 -1.03
N VAL A 89 24.76 -6.35 -1.92
CA VAL A 89 24.88 -4.89 -1.73
C VAL A 89 24.03 -4.10 -2.72
N CYS A 90 23.53 -2.95 -2.26
CA CYS A 90 22.73 -2.01 -3.05
C CYS A 90 23.20 -0.58 -2.79
N SER A 91 23.29 0.27 -3.82
CA SER A 91 23.68 1.68 -3.67
C SER A 91 22.54 2.61 -3.24
N CYS A 92 21.33 2.08 -2.97
CA CYS A 92 20.22 2.92 -2.54
C CYS A 92 20.44 3.52 -1.14
N SER A 93 19.95 4.74 -0.93
CA SER A 93 20.08 5.45 0.35
C SER A 93 19.56 4.62 1.53
N SER A 94 18.46 3.88 1.34
CA SER A 94 17.90 3.01 2.37
C SER A 94 18.83 1.86 2.77
N PHE A 95 19.63 1.32 1.85
CA PHE A 95 20.59 0.26 2.13
C PHE A 95 21.84 0.80 2.82
N VAL A 96 22.37 1.93 2.33
CA VAL A 96 23.52 2.61 2.94
C VAL A 96 23.25 3.02 4.39
N LEU A 97 22.02 3.47 4.68
CA LEU A 97 21.59 3.84 6.03
C LEU A 97 21.13 2.63 6.88
N SER A 98 21.18 1.42 6.33
CA SER A 98 20.78 0.22 7.06
C SER A 98 21.94 -0.36 7.88
N HIS A 99 21.59 -1.05 8.97
CA HIS A 99 22.56 -1.81 9.76
C HIS A 99 23.29 -2.92 8.97
N VAL A 100 22.72 -3.38 7.86
CA VAL A 100 23.32 -4.42 7.00
C VAL A 100 24.61 -3.92 6.38
N TRP A 101 24.66 -2.66 5.95
CA TRP A 101 25.87 -2.08 5.36
C TRP A 101 27.02 -1.96 6.37
N HIS A 102 26.73 -1.65 7.63
CA HIS A 102 27.75 -1.59 8.70
C HIS A 102 28.41 -2.96 8.97
N ILE A 103 27.65 -4.06 8.84
CA ILE A 103 28.16 -5.43 9.02
C ILE A 103 29.04 -5.83 7.84
N ILE A 104 28.60 -5.54 6.60
CA ILE A 104 29.39 -5.85 5.40
C ILE A 104 30.66 -4.98 5.34
N GLY A 105 30.57 -3.69 5.69
CA GLY A 105 31.71 -2.78 5.69
C GLY A 105 32.78 -3.06 6.75
N THR A 106 32.45 -3.80 7.81
CA THR A 106 33.43 -4.25 8.83
C THR A 106 34.14 -5.55 8.44
N GLN A 107 33.57 -6.34 7.52
CA GLN A 107 34.19 -7.58 7.02
C GLN A 107 35.27 -7.35 5.95
N TYR A 108 35.32 -6.16 5.34
CA TYR A 108 36.27 -5.81 4.27
C TYR A 108 37.28 -4.72 4.69
N ARG A 109 37.53 -4.56 5.99
CA ARG A 109 38.55 -3.66 6.53
C ARG A 109 39.71 -4.45 7.14
#